data_AF-A0A6I0FC72-F1
#
_entry.id   AF-A0A6I0FC72-F1
#
_cell.length_a   1.000
_cell.length_b   1.000
_cell.length_c   1.000
_cell.angle_alpha   90.00
_cell.angle_beta   90.00
_cell.angle_gamma   90.00
#
_symmetry.space_group_name_H-M   'P 1'
#
loop_
_entity.id
_entity.type
_entity.pdbx_description
1 polymer ?
#
loop_
_entity_poly.entity_id
_entity_poly.type
_entity_poly.pdbx_seq_one_letter_code
_entity_poly.pdbx_strand_id
1 'polypeptide(L)' 'MESVERKIIGYDNKGKPVYERFGLITSCCVECLYCKKLLATAGGPKKIICSTCAEKAGVIVRM' A
#
# COMPACT_ATOMS: atom_id res chain seq x y z
N MET A 1 -1.04 25.75 -1.81
CA MET A 1 -1.92 24.63 -2.19
C MET A 1 -1.01 23.48 -2.59
N GLU A 2 -0.51 22.74 -1.60
CA GLU A 2 0.44 21.66 -1.85
C GLU A 2 -0.29 20.46 -2.44
N SER A 3 -0.01 20.19 -3.71
CA SER A 3 -0.31 18.92 -4.35
C SER A 3 0.50 17.85 -3.61
N VAL A 4 -0.07 17.28 -2.55
CA VAL A 4 0.50 16.11 -1.90
C VAL A 4 0.46 14.99 -2.92
N GLU A 5 1.57 14.79 -3.63
CA GLU A 5 1.75 13.68 -4.55
C GLU A 5 1.53 12.40 -3.76
N ARG A 6 0.35 11.81 -3.95
CA ARG A 6 -0.07 10.63 -3.21
C ARG A 6 0.74 9.45 -3.73
N LYS A 7 1.84 9.12 -3.06
CA LYS A 7 2.64 7.93 -3.36
C LYS A 7 1.81 6.69 -3.08
N ILE A 8 1.72 5.78 -4.04
CA ILE A 8 1.04 4.49 -3.86
C ILE A 8 1.95 3.59 -3.01
N ILE A 9 1.46 3.14 -1.86
CA ILE A 9 2.14 2.19 -0.96
C ILE A 9 1.90 0.75 -1.43
N GLY A 10 0.71 0.47 -1.93
CA GLY A 10 0.32 -0.86 -2.41
C GLY A 10 -1.14 -0.89 -2.85
N TYR A 11 -1.75 -2.07 -2.81
CA TYR A 11 -3.12 -2.31 -3.25
C TYR A 11 -3.93 -3.00 -2.18
N ASP A 12 -5.23 -2.72 -2.12
CA ASP A 12 -6.14 -3.54 -1.31
C ASP A 12 -6.41 -4.89 -2.00
N ASN A 13 -7.19 -5.74 -1.32
CA ASN A 13 -7.63 -7.04 -1.85
C ASN A 13 -8.58 -6.95 -3.06
N LYS A 14 -9.02 -5.76 -3.45
CA LYS A 14 -9.86 -5.50 -4.63
C LYS A 14 -9.09 -4.80 -5.75
N GLY A 15 -7.78 -4.62 -5.59
CA GLY A 15 -6.92 -3.96 -6.59
C GLY A 15 -7.00 -2.44 -6.58
N LYS A 16 -7.59 -1.83 -5.55
CA LYS A 16 -7.59 -0.36 -5.41
C LYS A 16 -6.23 0.10 -4.86
N PRO A 17 -5.62 1.14 -5.45
CA PRO A 17 -4.37 1.68 -4.94
C PRO A 17 -4.58 2.33 -3.57
N VAL A 18 -3.70 1.98 -2.64
CA VAL A 18 -3.62 2.55 -1.31
C VAL A 18 -2.49 3.56 -1.30
N TYR A 19 -2.84 4.79 -0.98
CA TYR A 19 -1.92 5.92 -1.00
C TYR A 19 -1.36 6.20 0.40
N GLU A 20 -0.13 6.68 0.43
CA GLU A 20 0.49 7.25 1.61
C GLU A 20 -0.31 8.48 2.06
N ARG A 21 -0.78 8.44 3.32
CA ARG A 21 -1.42 9.58 3.97
C ARG A 21 -0.49 10.09 5.06
N PHE A 22 0.19 11.18 4.77
CA PHE A 22 0.85 12.00 5.79
C PHE A 22 -0.24 12.61 6.69
N GLY A 23 -0.29 12.21 7.95
CA GLY A 23 -1.27 12.73 8.93
C GLY A 23 -1.80 11.70 9.92
N LEU A 24 -1.70 10.40 9.62
CA LEU A 24 -1.95 9.32 10.59
C LEU A 24 -0.59 8.79 11.06
N ILE A 25 0.00 9.47 12.04
CA ILE A 25 1.23 9.04 12.70
C ILE A 25 0.87 7.91 13.67
N THR A 26 0.59 6.74 13.11
CA THR A 26 0.59 5.50 13.88
C THR A 26 1.98 4.90 13.71
N SER A 27 2.65 4.53 14.80
CA SER A 27 3.97 3.87 14.79
C SER A 27 3.97 2.48 14.13
N CYS A 28 2.84 2.04 13.59
CA CYS A 28 2.68 0.78 12.90
C CYS A 28 3.20 0.89 11.46
N CYS A 29 4.26 0.15 11.18
CA CYS A 29 4.76 -0.14 9.85
C CYS A 29 3.65 -0.78 8.98
N VAL A 30 3.66 -0.45 7.69
CA VAL A 30 2.82 -1.07 6.67
C VAL A 30 3.62 -2.15 5.97
N GLU A 31 3.15 -3.38 6.02
CA GLU A 31 3.78 -4.53 5.38
C GLU A 31 2.83 -5.20 4.40
N CYS A 32 3.40 -5.87 3.39
CA CYS A 32 2.64 -6.70 2.48
C CYS A 32 2.03 -7.90 3.21
N LEU A 33 0.75 -8.15 2.98
CA LEU A 33 0.04 -9.29 3.54
C LEU A 33 0.67 -10.64 3.15
N TYR A 34 1.16 -10.76 1.92
CA TYR A 34 1.66 -12.02 1.35
C TYR A 34 3.16 -12.24 1.62
N CYS A 35 4.00 -11.28 1.23
CA CYS A 35 5.46 -11.44 1.31
C CYS A 35 6.08 -10.80 2.56
N LYS A 36 5.29 -10.18 3.44
CA LYS A 36 5.76 -9.46 4.64
C LYS A 36 6.81 -8.38 4.37
N LYS A 37 6.97 -7.97 3.11
CA LYS A 37 7.85 -6.88 2.72
C LYS A 37 7.34 -5.57 3.31
N LEU A 38 8.21 -4.78 3.91
CA LEU A 38 7.91 -3.43 4.37
C LEU A 38 7.58 -2.52 3.17
N LEU A 39 6.43 -1.85 3.22
CA LEU A 39 5.93 -0.96 2.17
C LEU A 39 5.96 0.51 2.59
N ALA A 40 5.64 0.79 3.85
CA ALA A 40 5.78 2.11 4.43
C ALA A 40 6.13 2.02 5.92
N THR A 41 6.88 3.01 6.40
CA THR A 41 7.29 3.13 7.81
C THR A 41 6.24 3.85 8.68
N ALA A 42 5.19 4.39 8.06
CA ALA A 42 4.05 5.03 8.71
C ALA A 42 2.78 4.80 7.86
N GLY A 43 1.58 4.90 8.47
CA GLY A 43 0.31 4.84 7.74
C GLY A 43 -0.68 3.72 8.13
N GLY A 44 -0.36 2.91 9.14
CA GLY A 44 -1.35 2.13 9.91
C GLY A 44 -1.65 0.70 9.42
N PRO A 45 -2.36 -0.10 10.24
CA PRO A 45 -2.56 -1.53 10.01
C PRO A 45 -3.66 -1.76 8.97
N LYS A 46 -3.33 -1.57 7.70
CA LYS A 46 -4.18 -2.06 6.60
C LYS A 46 -3.56 -3.31 6.01
N LYS A 47 -4.40 -4.32 5.78
CA LYS A 47 -4.08 -5.50 4.97
C LYS A 47 -3.83 -5.03 3.53
N ILE A 48 -2.59 -4.63 3.24
CA ILE A 48 -2.16 -4.11 1.94
C ILE A 48 -1.32 -5.17 1.25
N ILE A 49 -1.44 -5.25 -0.06
CA ILE A 49 -0.72 -6.16 -0.93
C ILE A 49 0.26 -5.32 -1.73
N CYS A 50 1.53 -5.72 -1.78
CA CYS A 50 2.50 -5.03 -2.63
C CYS A 50 2.16 -5.20 -4.11
N SER A 51 2.63 -4.29 -4.97
CA SER A 51 2.44 -4.38 -6.43
C SER A 51 2.74 -5.78 -6.98
N THR A 52 3.91 -6.33 -6.64
CA THR A 52 4.33 -7.65 -7.12
C THR A 52 3.39 -8.78 -6.68
N CYS A 53 2.90 -8.76 -5.43
CA CYS A 53 1.96 -9.77 -4.95
C CYS A 53 0.56 -9.56 -5.52
N ALA A 54 0.16 -8.31 -5.75
CA ALA A 54 -1.12 -7.99 -6.36
C ALA A 54 -1.16 -8.45 -7.82
N GLU A 55 -0.07 -8.29 -8.56
CA GLU A 55 0.09 -8.82 -9.93
C GLU A 55 0.05 -10.36 -9.92
N LYS A 56 0.83 -11.00 -9.03
CA LYS A 56 0.85 -12.47 -8.91
C LYS A 56 -0.51 -13.06 -8.51
N ALA A 57 -1.26 -12.37 -7.67
CA ALA A 57 -2.59 -12.79 -7.23
C ALA A 57 -3.69 -12.46 -8.24
N GLY A 58 -3.38 -11.81 -9.37
CA GLY A 58 -4.37 -11.38 -10.36
C GLY A 58 -5.30 -10.27 -9.84
N VAL A 59 -4.90 -9.58 -8.77
CA VAL A 59 -5.66 -8.50 -8.13
C VAL A 59 -5.54 -7.20 -8.93
N ILE A 60 -4.39 -6.98 -9.58
CA ILE A 60 -4.18 -5.90 -10.54
C ILE A 60 -3.65 -6.47 -11.85
N VAL A 61 -4.05 -5.85 -12.96
CA VAL A 61 -3.55 -6.19 -14.29
C VAL A 61 -2.78 -4.97 -14.79
N ARG A 62 -1.45 -5.11 -14.92
CA ARG A 62 -0.66 -4.15 -15.69
C ARG A 62 -0.78 -4.55 -17.16
N MET A 63 -1.54 -3.77 -17.92
CA MET A 63 -1.55 -3.84 -19.38
C MET A 63 -0.19 -3.42 -19.92
#